data_AF-A0A7D8ANG6-F1
#
_entry.id   AF-A0A7D8ANG6-F1
#
_cell.length_a   1.000
_cell.length_b   1.000
_cell.length_c   1.000
_cell.angle_alpha   90.00
_cell.angle_beta   90.00
_cell.angle_gamma   90.00
#
_symmetry.space_group_name_H-M   'P 1'
#
loop_
_entity.id
_entity.type
_entity.pdbx_description
1 polymer ?
#
loop_
_entity_poly.entity_id
_entity_poly.type
_entity_poly.pdbx_seq_one_letter_code
_entity_poly.pdbx_strand_id
1 'polypeptide(L)'
;MFVNGQAMSGGSLNDALAEASLVGRFKTAPRYRFFNVRDEFPGLYPVDEGGSHVHGEVYEVDYAVLREKLLPREPRELELTVIELEDGSGSLCMKMREEYLDHPEHIDITSHGDWRLVQPN
;
A
#
# COMPACT_ATOMS: atom_id res chain seq x y z
N MET A 1 -10.00 -0.82 -3.92
CA MET A 1 -8.68 -0.21 -3.65
C MET A 1 -7.91 -1.11 -2.71
N PHE A 2 -6.70 -1.49 -3.10
CA PHE A 2 -5.75 -2.26 -2.31
C PHE A 2 -4.97 -1.33 -1.37
N VAL A 3 -4.92 -1.69 -0.09
CA VAL A 3 -4.13 -1.00 0.95
C VAL A 3 -3.21 -2.00 1.63
N ASN A 4 -1.99 -1.57 1.95
CA ASN A 4 -0.91 -2.42 2.46
C ASN A 4 -0.23 -1.85 3.72
N GLY A 5 -0.80 -0.78 4.30
CA GLY A 5 -0.25 -0.05 5.43
C GLY A 5 -1.28 0.34 6.48
N GLN A 6 -1.15 1.56 7.02
CA GLN A 6 -2.00 2.08 8.10
C GLN A 6 -3.50 2.13 7.77
N ALA A 7 -3.88 2.13 6.50
CA ALA A 7 -5.29 2.08 6.08
C ALA A 7 -5.91 0.68 6.20
N MET A 8 -5.10 -0.38 6.35
CA MET A 8 -5.62 -1.72 6.62
C MET A 8 -6.32 -1.79 7.99
N SER A 9 -7.16 -2.80 8.17
CA SER A 9 -7.90 -3.08 9.40
C SER A 9 -6.99 -3.01 10.65
N GLY A 10 -7.40 -2.22 11.63
CA GLY A 10 -6.66 -2.00 12.89
C GLY A 10 -5.49 -1.01 12.81
N GLY A 11 -5.18 -0.47 11.63
CA GLY A 11 -4.19 0.60 11.47
C GLY A 11 -4.74 1.99 11.82
N SER A 12 -3.84 2.96 12.00
CA SER A 12 -4.18 4.31 12.47
C SER A 12 -4.93 5.17 11.44
N LEU A 13 -4.91 4.77 10.17
CA LEU A 13 -5.59 5.45 9.05
C LEU A 13 -6.84 4.71 8.58
N ASN A 14 -7.20 3.58 9.22
CA ASN A 14 -8.35 2.79 8.82
C ASN A 14 -9.68 3.55 8.94
N ASP A 15 -9.76 4.57 9.78
CA ASP A 15 -10.92 5.45 9.90
C ASP A 15 -11.23 6.22 8.59
N ALA A 16 -10.23 6.47 7.74
CA ALA A 16 -10.45 7.04 6.41
C ALA A 16 -11.26 6.10 5.48
N LEU A 17 -11.33 4.81 5.83
CA LEU A 17 -12.08 3.77 5.13
C LEU A 17 -13.30 3.29 5.93
N ALA A 18 -13.75 4.03 6.95
CA ALA A 18 -14.87 3.62 7.79
C ALA A 18 -16.18 3.41 7.03
N GLU A 19 -16.37 4.11 5.91
CA GLU A 19 -17.53 3.99 5.00
C GLU A 19 -17.29 3.01 3.85
N ALA A 20 -16.08 2.45 3.73
CA ALA A 20 -15.72 1.49 2.71
C ALA A 20 -15.98 0.04 3.18
N SER A 21 -16.30 -0.84 2.24
CA SER A 21 -16.55 -2.26 2.55
C SER A 21 -15.30 -3.09 2.32
N LEU A 22 -14.86 -3.86 3.34
CA LEU A 22 -13.77 -4.81 3.19
C LEU A 22 -14.20 -5.97 2.27
N VAL A 23 -13.51 -6.13 1.14
CA VAL A 23 -13.67 -7.27 0.22
C VAL A 23 -12.92 -8.49 0.76
N GLY A 24 -11.70 -8.27 1.26
CA GLY A 24 -10.89 -9.35 1.83
C GLY A 24 -9.40 -9.05 1.86
N ARG A 25 -8.61 -10.07 2.21
CA ARG A 25 -7.14 -10.05 2.16
C ARG A 25 -6.66 -10.58 0.83
N PHE A 26 -5.70 -9.89 0.22
CA PHE A 26 -5.17 -10.19 -1.10
C PHE A 26 -3.65 -10.07 -1.10
N LYS A 27 -3.04 -10.54 -2.19
CA LYS A 27 -1.66 -10.21 -2.53
C LYS A 27 -1.57 -9.53 -3.88
N THR A 28 -0.54 -8.70 -4.06
CA THR A 28 -0.15 -8.19 -5.38
C THR A 28 0.42 -9.31 -6.25
N ALA A 29 0.53 -9.08 -7.56
CA ALA A 29 1.42 -9.87 -8.42
C ALA A 29 2.89 -9.78 -7.91
N PRO A 30 3.79 -10.72 -8.26
CA PRO A 30 5.16 -10.78 -7.70
C PRO A 30 6.14 -9.80 -8.37
N ARG A 31 5.71 -8.57 -8.64
CA ARG A 31 6.46 -7.58 -9.43
C ARG A 31 6.49 -6.21 -8.77
N TYR A 32 6.56 -6.20 -7.44
CA TYR A 32 6.65 -4.99 -6.65
C TYR A 32 7.78 -5.08 -5.64
N ARG A 33 8.57 -4.01 -5.56
CA ARG A 33 9.40 -3.72 -4.39
C ARG A 33 8.55 -3.08 -3.30
N PHE A 34 8.94 -3.33 -2.06
CA PHE A 34 8.20 -2.91 -0.90
C PHE A 34 9.14 -2.29 0.14
N PHE A 35 8.72 -1.16 0.70
CA PHE A 35 9.55 -0.33 1.56
C PHE A 35 8.82 -0.05 2.87
N ASN A 36 9.56 0.00 3.97
CA ASN A 36 9.13 0.63 5.21
C ASN A 36 9.66 2.06 5.22
N VAL A 37 8.76 3.05 5.29
CA VAL A 37 9.10 4.47 5.26
C VAL A 37 9.06 4.99 6.69
N ARG A 38 10.24 5.19 7.28
CA ARG A 38 10.41 5.79 8.62
C ARG A 38 9.57 5.15 9.74
N ASP A 39 9.24 3.86 9.61
CA ASP A 39 8.32 3.14 10.51
C ASP A 39 6.88 3.72 10.56
N GLU A 40 6.53 4.62 9.64
CA GLU A 40 5.25 5.33 9.64
C GLU A 40 4.23 4.67 8.70
N PHE A 41 4.68 4.33 7.48
CA PHE A 41 3.86 3.74 6.44
C PHE A 41 4.71 2.95 5.43
N PRO A 42 4.10 2.06 4.63
CA PRO A 42 4.81 1.36 3.57
C PRO A 42 4.80 2.09 2.22
N GLY A 43 5.80 1.80 1.39
CA GLY A 43 5.86 2.19 -0.01
C GLY A 43 5.83 0.97 -0.93
N LEU A 44 4.99 0.99 -1.97
CA LEU A 44 4.92 -0.04 -3.00
C LEU A 44 5.45 0.52 -4.33
N TYR A 45 6.34 -0.17 -5.03
CA TYR A 45 6.84 0.29 -6.34
C TYR A 45 6.91 -0.85 -7.37
N PRO A 46 6.33 -0.70 -8.57
CA PRO A 46 6.40 -1.72 -9.60
C PRO A 46 7.82 -1.88 -10.16
N VAL A 47 8.25 -3.11 -10.41
CA VAL A 47 9.56 -3.43 -10.99
C VAL A 47 9.45 -4.62 -11.96
N ASP A 48 10.33 -4.67 -12.96
CA ASP A 48 10.41 -5.82 -13.88
C ASP A 48 11.13 -7.03 -13.24
N GLU A 49 12.13 -6.78 -12.39
CA GLU A 49 12.91 -7.81 -11.70
C GLU A 49 13.07 -7.47 -10.21
N GLY A 50 13.25 -8.50 -9.37
CA GLY A 50 13.47 -8.32 -7.93
C GLY A 50 12.22 -7.93 -7.13
N GLY A 51 11.02 -8.08 -7.71
CA GLY A 51 9.76 -7.89 -7.00
C GLY A 51 9.33 -9.12 -6.19
N SER A 52 8.36 -8.91 -5.30
CA SER A 52 7.71 -9.96 -4.51
C SER A 52 6.19 -9.71 -4.42
N HIS A 53 5.47 -10.68 -3.87
CA HIS A 53 4.08 -10.49 -3.47
C HIS A 53 4.01 -9.62 -2.22
N VAL A 54 3.14 -8.61 -2.25
CA VAL A 54 2.85 -7.78 -1.08
C VAL A 54 1.45 -8.10 -0.57
N HIS A 55 1.35 -8.40 0.72
CA HIS A 55 0.12 -8.66 1.44
C HIS A 55 -0.62 -7.34 1.71
N GLY A 56 -1.95 -7.39 1.57
CA GLY A 56 -2.79 -6.25 1.89
C GLY A 56 -4.26 -6.62 1.95
N GLU A 57 -5.08 -5.59 2.01
CA GLU A 57 -6.54 -5.68 2.07
C GLU A 57 -7.14 -4.90 0.90
N VAL A 58 -8.23 -5.41 0.33
CA VAL A 58 -8.99 -4.71 -0.71
C VAL A 58 -10.31 -4.22 -0.13
N TYR A 59 -10.59 -2.95 -0.38
CA TYR A 59 -11.84 -2.30 -0.01
C TYR A 59 -12.61 -1.83 -1.24
N GLU A 60 -13.93 -1.93 -1.23
CA GLU A 60 -14.81 -1.15 -2.09
C GLU A 60 -14.89 0.27 -1.54
N VAL A 61 -14.33 1.23 -2.27
CA VAL A 61 -14.20 2.62 -1.83
C VAL A 61 -14.95 3.52 -2.79
N ASP A 62 -15.94 4.24 -2.26
CA ASP A 62 -16.68 5.23 -3.02
C ASP A 62 -15.80 6.41 -3.43
N TYR A 63 -16.12 7.04 -4.56
CA TYR A 63 -15.41 8.20 -5.07
C TYR A 63 -15.27 9.32 -4.04
N ALA A 64 -16.36 9.65 -3.33
CA ALA A 64 -16.37 10.70 -2.31
C ALA A 64 -15.44 10.35 -1.14
N VAL A 65 -15.48 9.10 -0.66
CA VAL A 65 -14.59 8.62 0.40
C VAL A 65 -13.13 8.70 -0.05
N LEU A 66 -12.80 8.22 -1.25
CA LEU A 66 -11.45 8.29 -1.79
C LEU A 66 -10.96 9.75 -1.87
N ARG A 67 -11.77 10.63 -2.47
CA ARG A 67 -11.41 12.03 -2.72
C ARG A 67 -11.30 12.87 -1.45
N GLU A 68 -12.23 12.69 -0.52
CA GLU A 68 -12.42 13.62 0.62
C GLU A 68 -11.83 13.10 1.92
N LYS A 69 -11.67 11.77 2.06
CA LYS A 69 -11.19 11.16 3.30
C LYS A 69 -9.78 10.59 3.17
N LEU A 70 -9.54 9.78 2.14
CA LEU A 70 -8.27 9.06 2.03
C LEU A 70 -7.17 9.93 1.41
N LEU A 71 -7.32 10.35 0.15
CA LEU A 71 -6.27 11.07 -0.59
C LEU A 71 -5.71 12.32 0.13
N PRO A 72 -6.51 13.14 0.85
CA PRO A 72 -5.97 14.30 1.57
C PRO A 72 -5.05 13.94 2.75
N ARG A 73 -5.09 12.69 3.22
CA ARG A 73 -4.28 12.19 4.35
C ARG A 73 -3.06 11.40 3.90
N GLU A 74 -2.93 11.15 2.60
CA GLU A 74 -1.81 10.40 2.06
C GLU A 74 -0.52 11.26 2.13
N PRO A 75 0.61 10.65 2.51
CA PRO A 75 1.89 11.34 2.51
C PRO A 75 2.31 11.71 1.08
N ARG A 76 3.12 12.76 0.96
CA ARG A 76 3.58 13.30 -0.34
C ARG A 76 4.38 12.29 -1.16
N GLU A 77 5.01 11.33 -0.48
CA GLU A 77 5.79 10.23 -1.04
C GLU A 77 4.92 9.26 -1.86
N LEU A 78 3.61 9.25 -1.65
CA LEU A 78 2.70 8.34 -2.30
C LEU A 78 1.87 9.01 -3.39
N GLU A 79 1.47 8.22 -4.39
CA GLU A 79 0.55 8.63 -5.44
C GLU A 79 -0.42 7.53 -5.84
N LEU A 80 -1.62 7.94 -6.26
CA LEU A 80 -2.65 7.01 -6.70
C LEU A 80 -2.26 6.37 -8.04
N THR A 81 -2.39 5.05 -8.13
CA THR A 81 -2.12 4.26 -9.33
C THR A 81 -3.10 3.10 -9.45
N VAL A 82 -2.97 2.34 -10.54
CA VAL A 82 -3.47 0.97 -10.68
C VAL A 82 -2.33 -0.02 -10.46
N ILE A 83 -2.62 -1.15 -9.80
CA ILE A 83 -1.71 -2.29 -9.61
C ILE A 83 -2.39 -3.59 -10.06
N GLU A 84 -1.61 -4.67 -10.23
CA GLU A 84 -2.10 -6.02 -10.49
C GLU A 84 -2.02 -6.88 -9.23
N LEU A 85 -3.06 -7.67 -8.98
CA LEU A 85 -3.16 -8.64 -7.91
C LEU A 85 -2.64 -10.01 -8.36
N GLU A 86 -2.43 -10.93 -7.41
CA GLU A 86 -1.86 -12.26 -7.71
C GLU A 86 -2.71 -13.10 -8.68
N ASP A 87 -4.00 -12.82 -8.79
CA ASP A 87 -4.94 -13.45 -9.72
C ASP A 87 -4.99 -12.78 -11.11
N GLY A 88 -4.17 -11.75 -11.34
CA GLY A 88 -4.11 -10.98 -12.58
C GLY A 88 -5.17 -9.87 -12.68
N SER A 89 -6.03 -9.69 -11.68
CA SER A 89 -6.99 -8.59 -11.64
C SER A 89 -6.32 -7.25 -11.29
N GLY A 90 -6.98 -6.13 -11.60
CA GLY A 90 -6.49 -4.79 -11.31
C GLY A 90 -7.12 -4.17 -10.05
N SER A 91 -6.38 -3.32 -9.33
CA SER A 91 -6.92 -2.54 -8.21
C SER A 91 -6.27 -1.15 -8.13
N LEU A 92 -7.00 -0.15 -7.65
CA LEU A 92 -6.39 1.13 -7.25
C LEU A 92 -5.51 0.92 -6.02
N CYS A 93 -4.38 1.62 -5.93
CA CYS A 93 -3.49 1.60 -4.77
C CYS A 93 -2.69 2.90 -4.68
N MET A 94 -2.14 3.20 -3.50
CA MET A 94 -1.13 4.23 -3.33
C MET A 94 0.25 3.60 -3.53
N LYS A 95 0.99 4.06 -4.54
CA LYS A 95 2.38 3.63 -4.80
C LYS A 95 3.37 4.70 -4.37
N MET A 96 4.59 4.27 -4.09
CA MET A 96 5.73 5.16 -3.90
C MET A 96 6.00 5.92 -5.21
N ARG A 97 6.21 7.22 -5.09
CA ARG A 97 6.73 8.08 -6.15
C ARG A 97 8.20 7.78 -6.41
N GLU A 98 8.61 7.80 -7.67
CA GLU A 98 9.96 7.38 -8.08
C GLU A 98 11.06 8.20 -7.42
N GLU A 99 10.86 9.52 -7.26
CA GLU A 99 11.83 10.43 -6.65
C GLU A 99 12.11 10.17 -5.16
N TYR A 100 11.31 9.31 -4.52
CA TYR A 100 11.47 8.93 -3.12
C TYR A 100 12.06 7.51 -2.93
N LEU A 101 12.38 6.77 -3.99
CA LEU A 101 12.83 5.37 -3.84
C LEU A 101 14.14 5.22 -3.07
N ASP A 102 15.14 6.04 -3.39
CA ASP A 102 16.50 5.91 -2.86
C ASP A 102 16.76 6.78 -1.61
N HIS A 103 15.70 7.12 -0.87
CA HIS A 103 15.85 7.88 0.37
C HIS A 103 16.50 7.00 1.45
N PRO A 104 17.54 7.48 2.16
CA PRO A 104 18.29 6.67 3.13
C PRO A 104 17.48 6.18 4.34
N GLU A 105 16.34 6.81 4.61
CA GLU A 105 15.42 6.43 5.68
C GLU A 105 14.39 5.36 5.25
N HIS A 106 14.41 4.92 3.99
CA HIS A 106 13.53 3.87 3.50
C HIS A 106 14.24 2.53 3.58
N ILE A 107 13.62 1.57 4.27
CA ILE A 107 14.15 0.22 4.42
C ILE A 107 13.45 -0.67 3.40
N ASP A 108 14.22 -1.36 2.55
CA ASP A 108 13.67 -2.38 1.66
C ASP A 108 13.22 -3.60 2.48
N ILE A 109 11.93 -3.90 2.38
CA ILE A 109 11.25 -5.01 3.07
C ILE A 109 10.58 -5.95 2.06
N THR A 110 11.03 -5.94 0.79
CA THR A 110 10.44 -6.72 -0.30
C THR A 110 10.39 -8.21 0.03
N SER A 111 11.40 -8.74 0.72
CA SER A 111 11.45 -10.14 1.16
C SER A 111 10.46 -10.48 2.29
N HIS A 112 10.02 -9.49 3.06
CA HIS A 112 9.03 -9.69 4.13
C HIS A 112 7.61 -9.71 3.58
N GLY A 113 7.33 -8.90 2.56
CA GLY A 113 6.04 -8.88 1.85
C GLY A 113 4.83 -8.41 2.67
N ASP A 114 4.99 -8.10 3.96
CA ASP A 114 3.93 -7.58 4.82
C ASP A 114 4.52 -6.56 5.80
N TRP A 115 3.95 -5.35 5.78
CA TRP A 115 4.44 -4.24 6.58
C TRP A 115 4.20 -4.46 8.08
N ARG A 116 3.17 -5.23 8.45
CA ARG A 116 2.88 -5.57 9.86
C ARG A 116 3.95 -6.45 10.50
N LEU A 117 4.79 -7.12 9.71
CA LEU A 117 5.85 -8.01 10.22
C LEU A 117 7.15 -7.27 10.59
N VAL A 118 7.26 -6.00 10.23
CA VAL A 118 8.49 -5.21 10.36
C VAL A 118 8.30 -3.93 11.16
N GLN A 119 7.14 -3.76 11.81
CA GLN A 119 6.92 -2.62 12.70
C GLN A 119 7.72 -2.79 14.00
N PRO A 120 8.23 -1.69 14.57
CA PRO A 120 8.91 -1.73 15.86
C PRO A 120 7.97 -2.23 16.97
N ASN A 121 8.53 -2.98 17.93
CA ASN A 121 7.84 -3.45 19.14
C ASN A 121 7.46 -2.30 20.08
#